data_AF-A0A6P0NKP1-F1
#
_entry.id   AF-A0A6P0NKP1-F1
#
_cell.length_a   1.000
_cell.length_b   1.000
_cell.length_c   1.000
_cell.angle_alpha   90.00
_cell.angle_beta   90.00
_cell.angle_gamma   90.00
#
_symmetry.space_group_name_H-M   'P 1'
#
loop_
_entity.id
_entity.type
_entity.pdbx_description
1 polymer ?
#
loop_
_entity_poly.entity_id
_entity_poly.type
_entity_poly.pdbx_seq_one_letter_code
_entity_poly.pdbx_strand_id
1 'polypeptide(L)'
;MKANYSLSHSLIAIDTETTLDLILNFNTEEQVQASNRRSLNLNLVIDRSGSMGGKPLRYAIKAAQKLVESLNPDDIVSVVIYDDSAETILPPQKAADKAKISTQINRIRAGGCTNLSGGWLMGCECVKSQQTEERLNRVLLLTDGQANMGITNPQALTKTAKQQAEQGIITTTLGFGTNFNEDLLIDIADAAGGNFYFIQSPDDAVDVYRIELESLTSVVAENLTVTLHPEPSVQISEVLNNYQSTTQGEAWEILLGDVYQVEAKQLALQLLIPPQKNPGPFTIATIEYQYQTTIDDNIQQVSEQIPVVITVGSAEEASRIEADMLVLEQTSQLKIARLKNEAIAMADRGQYKEAAEVLRSQVDELKSKLLNEIFEVAEEIAQLEYYAQRIENRKLDSASRKEMRDQSYQTLNRSRDDLKLRGSTAGNADSLEAVSTAEGGILVKCFREGGKLRVRVISEGYNSEFNVQFPRGIRQEGVTYVVEEIQLSANGSFYRATGKICRLVEPGKEKAVTTEKGKSQKLAAAKATGGLEDLEPVDTVGDGVLIQCIKEKSKLRARVVSDGYNPDFNIRFPRNIRAEGVLYVVDEVRESADGKSYISYGKIRRLLQ
;
A
#
# COMPACT_ATOMS: atom_id res chain seq x y z
N MET A 1 -8.41 20.21 -17.24
CA MET A 1 -9.07 19.25 -16.31
C MET A 1 -10.53 19.65 -16.21
N LYS A 2 -11.45 18.73 -15.92
CA LYS A 2 -12.84 19.06 -15.61
C LYS A 2 -13.29 18.38 -14.34
N ALA A 3 -14.16 19.06 -13.61
CA ALA A 3 -14.85 18.49 -12.47
C ALA A 3 -16.22 17.95 -12.89
N ASN A 4 -16.61 16.81 -12.35
CA ASN A 4 -17.99 16.34 -12.37
C ASN A 4 -18.41 15.91 -10.96
N TYR A 5 -19.70 15.69 -10.76
CA TYR A 5 -20.21 15.24 -9.48
C TYR A 5 -21.24 14.13 -9.62
N SER A 6 -21.39 13.34 -8.55
CA SER A 6 -22.38 12.29 -8.42
C SER A 6 -22.98 12.34 -7.03
N LEU A 7 -24.29 12.09 -6.93
CA LEU A 7 -25.06 12.16 -5.69
C LEU A 7 -25.62 10.78 -5.39
N SER A 8 -25.73 10.41 -4.11
CA SER A 8 -26.33 9.13 -3.74
C SER A 8 -27.79 9.01 -4.13
N HIS A 9 -28.48 10.14 -4.35
CA HIS A 9 -29.83 10.20 -4.88
C HIS A 9 -29.96 11.40 -5.82
N SER A 10 -30.71 11.23 -6.91
CA SER A 10 -31.00 12.32 -7.86
C SER A 10 -32.14 13.24 -7.41
N LEU A 11 -32.94 12.80 -6.43
CA LEU A 11 -34.13 13.50 -5.95
C LEU A 11 -34.31 13.31 -4.43
N ILE A 12 -34.71 14.38 -3.75
CA ILE A 12 -35.09 14.36 -2.32
C ILE A 12 -36.55 14.81 -2.13
N ALA A 13 -37.17 14.36 -1.03
CA ALA A 13 -38.55 14.70 -0.72
C ALA A 13 -38.67 16.11 -0.12
N ILE A 14 -39.74 16.82 -0.49
CA ILE A 14 -40.17 18.04 0.21
C ILE A 14 -40.38 17.78 1.71
N ASP A 15 -40.20 18.84 2.51
CA ASP A 15 -40.43 18.84 3.95
C ASP A 15 -39.67 17.76 4.74
N THR A 16 -38.63 17.17 4.14
CA THR A 16 -37.83 16.09 4.73
C THR A 16 -36.36 16.49 4.80
N GLU A 17 -35.76 16.38 5.99
CA GLU A 17 -34.32 16.51 6.14
C GLU A 17 -33.64 15.28 5.53
N THR A 18 -32.62 15.49 4.70
CA THR A 18 -31.98 14.41 3.95
C THR A 18 -30.46 14.44 4.11
N THR A 19 -29.88 13.30 4.48
CA THR A 19 -28.44 13.07 4.37
C THR A 19 -28.10 12.65 2.94
N LEU A 20 -27.21 13.39 2.28
CA LEU A 20 -26.80 13.15 0.91
C LEU A 20 -25.28 12.90 0.86
N ASP A 21 -24.88 11.82 0.21
CA ASP A 21 -23.48 11.57 -0.09
C ASP A 21 -23.18 12.16 -1.49
N LEU A 22 -22.13 12.97 -1.59
CA LEU A 22 -21.68 13.66 -2.81
C LEU A 22 -20.24 13.25 -3.12
N ILE A 23 -19.95 12.91 -4.38
CA ILE A 23 -18.59 12.65 -4.86
C ILE A 23 -18.29 13.63 -5.98
N LEU A 24 -17.23 14.41 -5.82
CA LEU A 24 -16.64 15.25 -6.84
C LEU A 24 -15.45 14.51 -7.45
N ASN A 25 -15.45 14.33 -8.78
CA ASN A 25 -14.29 13.77 -9.49
C ASN A 25 -13.62 14.85 -10.32
N PHE A 26 -12.30 14.92 -10.21
CA PHE A 26 -11.44 15.80 -11.00
C PHE A 26 -10.57 14.91 -11.88
N ASN A 27 -10.80 14.98 -13.19
CA ASN A 27 -10.06 14.19 -14.18
C ASN A 27 -9.87 14.98 -15.48
N THR A 28 -9.15 14.38 -16.41
CA THR A 28 -8.95 14.93 -17.76
C THR A 28 -9.80 14.15 -18.76
N GLU A 29 -10.65 14.84 -19.52
CA GLU A 29 -11.60 14.22 -20.46
C GLU A 29 -10.96 13.64 -21.72
N GLU A 30 -9.71 14.02 -22.04
CA GLU A 30 -9.02 13.58 -23.26
C GLU A 30 -7.70 12.87 -22.92
N GLN A 31 -7.37 11.86 -23.73
CA GLN A 31 -5.98 11.46 -23.93
C GLN A 31 -5.26 12.67 -24.53
N VAL A 32 -4.80 13.58 -23.67
CA VAL A 32 -3.86 14.62 -24.05
C VAL A 32 -2.72 13.88 -24.75
N GLN A 33 -2.55 14.11 -26.05
CA GLN A 33 -1.49 13.50 -26.85
C GLN A 33 -0.18 13.72 -26.13
N ALA A 34 0.36 12.68 -25.46
CA ALA A 34 1.58 12.67 -24.64
C ALA A 34 2.32 14.02 -24.61
N SER A 35 1.69 15.02 -24.00
CA SER A 35 2.21 16.39 -24.08
C SER A 35 3.26 16.44 -23.01
N ASN A 36 4.51 16.56 -23.45
CA ASN A 36 5.74 16.68 -22.66
C ASN A 36 5.50 16.68 -21.15
N ARG A 37 5.50 15.49 -20.52
CA ARG A 37 5.42 15.41 -19.06
C ARG A 37 6.49 16.32 -18.47
N ARG A 38 6.16 17.07 -17.42
CA ARG A 38 7.15 17.91 -16.75
C ARG A 38 8.34 17.05 -16.32
N SER A 39 9.53 17.61 -16.46
CA SER A 39 10.75 16.89 -16.11
C SER A 39 10.82 16.70 -14.60
N LEU A 40 11.35 15.57 -14.15
CA LEU A 40 11.50 15.26 -12.75
C LEU A 40 12.81 15.86 -12.21
N ASN A 41 12.79 16.24 -10.95
CA ASN A 41 13.96 16.43 -10.10
C ASN A 41 13.78 15.55 -8.87
N LEU A 42 14.38 14.38 -8.93
CA LEU A 42 14.10 13.27 -8.02
C LEU A 42 15.32 12.96 -7.15
N ASN A 43 15.10 12.83 -5.84
CA ASN A 43 16.07 12.23 -4.94
C ASN A 43 15.55 10.90 -4.40
N LEU A 44 16.41 9.87 -4.45
CA LEU A 44 16.18 8.60 -3.78
C LEU A 44 16.95 8.60 -2.46
N VAL A 45 16.23 8.63 -1.34
CA VAL A 45 16.79 8.53 0.01
C VAL A 45 16.65 7.08 0.47
N ILE A 46 17.75 6.34 0.48
CA ILE A 46 17.76 4.90 0.74
C ILE A 46 18.36 4.62 2.11
N ASP A 47 17.53 4.10 3.01
CA ASP A 47 17.98 3.52 4.26
C ASP A 47 18.86 2.31 3.97
N ARG A 48 20.08 2.34 4.51
CA ARG A 48 21.01 1.21 4.47
C ARG A 48 21.34 0.70 5.86
N SER A 49 20.56 0.99 6.89
CA SER A 49 20.78 0.51 8.25
C SER A 49 20.82 -1.02 8.33
N GLY A 50 21.35 -1.56 9.43
CA GLY A 50 21.51 -3.01 9.61
C GLY A 50 20.19 -3.79 9.50
N SER A 51 19.04 -3.18 9.85
CA SER A 51 17.71 -3.80 9.67
C SER A 51 17.39 -4.05 8.20
N MET A 52 17.80 -3.13 7.31
CA MET A 52 17.61 -3.26 5.87
C MET A 52 18.41 -4.42 5.26
N GLY A 53 19.35 -5.02 6.00
CA GLY A 53 20.19 -6.11 5.55
C GLY A 53 19.44 -7.27 4.89
N GLY A 54 19.97 -7.75 3.77
CA GLY A 54 19.39 -8.86 3.02
C GLY A 54 18.24 -8.46 2.11
N LYS A 55 17.06 -9.07 2.30
CA LYS A 55 15.91 -8.93 1.38
C LYS A 55 15.43 -7.48 1.24
N PRO A 56 15.20 -6.70 2.31
CA PRO A 56 14.70 -5.31 2.20
C PRO A 56 15.59 -4.40 1.36
N LEU A 57 16.89 -4.32 1.66
CA LEU A 57 17.85 -3.49 0.91
C LEU A 57 17.97 -3.95 -0.54
N ARG A 58 17.98 -5.26 -0.79
CA ARG A 58 18.01 -5.79 -2.16
C ARG A 58 16.78 -5.32 -2.95
N TYR A 59 15.61 -5.23 -2.33
CA TYR A 59 14.39 -4.76 -2.98
C TYR A 59 14.43 -3.25 -3.20
N ALA A 60 14.88 -2.47 -2.22
CA ALA A 60 15.10 -1.03 -2.37
C ALA A 60 16.09 -0.71 -3.53
N ILE A 61 17.20 -1.45 -3.64
CA ILE A 61 18.17 -1.29 -4.74
C ILE A 61 17.56 -1.62 -6.10
N LYS A 62 16.90 -2.78 -6.23
CA LYS A 62 16.27 -3.19 -7.49
C LYS A 62 15.19 -2.20 -7.95
N ALA A 63 14.40 -1.72 -7.00
CA ALA A 63 13.39 -0.71 -7.23
C ALA A 63 13.99 0.62 -7.70
N ALA A 64 15.01 1.12 -7.01
CA ALA A 64 15.73 2.33 -7.39
C ALA A 64 16.31 2.23 -8.80
N GLN A 65 16.87 1.07 -9.17
CA GLN A 65 17.37 0.82 -10.53
C GLN A 65 16.24 0.84 -11.57
N LYS A 66 15.12 0.18 -11.31
CA LYS A 66 13.94 0.18 -12.21
C LYS A 66 13.37 1.58 -12.42
N LEU A 67 13.38 2.38 -11.36
CA LEU A 67 13.00 3.78 -11.44
C LEU A 67 13.94 4.55 -12.37
N VAL A 68 15.25 4.47 -12.15
CA VAL A 68 16.26 5.14 -12.98
C VAL A 68 16.16 4.73 -14.45
N GLU A 69 15.90 3.44 -14.71
CA GLU A 69 15.67 2.91 -16.06
C GLU A 69 14.51 3.62 -16.78
N SER A 70 13.52 4.10 -16.04
CA SER A 70 12.29 4.69 -16.58
C SER A 70 12.31 6.22 -16.67
N LEU A 71 13.32 6.88 -16.11
CA LEU A 71 13.50 8.34 -16.20
C LEU A 71 13.82 8.79 -17.63
N ASN A 72 13.43 10.00 -18.01
CA ASN A 72 13.86 10.65 -19.25
C ASN A 72 15.30 11.16 -19.08
N PRO A 73 16.09 11.26 -20.17
CA PRO A 73 17.46 11.76 -20.10
C PRO A 73 17.61 13.16 -19.49
N ASP A 74 16.57 14.00 -19.59
CA ASP A 74 16.54 15.35 -19.03
C ASP A 74 16.02 15.44 -17.59
N ASP A 75 15.52 14.34 -17.01
CA ASP A 75 15.19 14.29 -15.59
C ASP A 75 16.47 14.38 -14.75
N ILE A 76 16.39 15.07 -13.61
CA ILE A 76 17.47 15.12 -12.62
C ILE A 76 17.25 13.99 -11.61
N VAL A 77 18.31 13.25 -11.32
CA VAL A 77 18.33 12.21 -10.29
C VAL A 77 19.51 12.42 -9.35
N SER A 78 19.26 12.20 -8.06
CA SER A 78 20.27 12.12 -7.01
C SER A 78 19.96 10.96 -6.07
N VAL A 79 20.97 10.46 -5.39
CA VAL A 79 20.82 9.35 -4.42
C VAL A 79 21.57 9.69 -3.16
N VAL A 80 20.81 9.73 -2.06
CA VAL A 80 21.32 9.81 -0.69
C VAL A 80 21.12 8.46 -0.05
N ILE A 81 22.14 7.97 0.63
CA ILE A 81 22.03 6.81 1.50
C ILE A 81 22.24 7.24 2.93
N TYR A 82 21.62 6.54 3.87
CA TYR A 82 21.82 6.84 5.28
C TYR A 82 21.85 5.61 6.17
N ASP A 83 22.64 5.72 7.22
CA ASP A 83 22.71 4.83 8.37
C ASP A 83 22.86 5.68 9.65
N ASP A 84 23.99 5.59 10.37
CA ASP A 84 24.38 6.53 11.42
C ASP A 84 24.59 7.95 10.86
N SER A 85 24.99 8.04 9.59
CA SER A 85 25.26 9.27 8.85
C SER A 85 24.57 9.26 7.48
N ALA A 86 24.36 10.44 6.89
CA ALA A 86 23.84 10.58 5.55
C ALA A 86 24.96 10.91 4.57
N GLU A 87 24.95 10.30 3.38
CA GLU A 87 25.94 10.48 2.33
C GLU A 87 25.25 10.58 0.97
N THR A 88 25.67 11.54 0.15
CA THR A 88 25.23 11.65 -1.25
C THR A 88 26.16 10.82 -2.15
N ILE A 89 25.73 9.64 -2.56
CA ILE A 89 26.52 8.77 -3.45
C ILE A 89 26.38 9.11 -4.93
N LEU A 90 25.27 9.76 -5.27
CA LEU A 90 25.00 10.29 -6.60
C LEU A 90 24.55 11.75 -6.44
N PRO A 91 25.45 12.73 -6.67
CA PRO A 91 25.07 14.14 -6.72
C PRO A 91 24.02 14.39 -7.81
N PRO A 92 23.16 15.42 -7.65
CA PRO A 92 22.14 15.77 -8.63
C PRO A 92 22.72 15.92 -10.03
N GLN A 93 22.24 15.09 -10.96
CA GLN A 93 22.65 15.12 -12.36
C GLN A 93 21.55 14.59 -13.28
N LYS A 94 21.66 14.89 -14.58
CA LYS A 94 20.75 14.35 -15.60
C LYS A 94 20.82 12.82 -15.67
N ALA A 95 19.67 12.16 -15.83
CA ALA A 95 19.53 10.71 -15.97
C ALA A 95 19.92 10.19 -17.37
N ALA A 96 20.97 10.74 -17.98
CA ALA A 96 21.43 10.37 -19.32
C ALA A 96 22.19 9.02 -19.34
N ASP A 97 23.05 8.77 -18.34
CA ASP A 97 23.82 7.53 -18.21
C ASP A 97 23.23 6.60 -17.15
N LYS A 98 22.08 6.00 -17.50
CA LYS A 98 21.32 5.10 -16.62
C LYS A 98 22.15 3.91 -16.14
N ALA A 99 23.02 3.37 -17.00
CA ALA A 99 23.85 2.21 -16.67
C ALA A 99 24.88 2.54 -15.56
N LYS A 100 25.52 3.70 -15.65
CA LYS A 100 26.46 4.18 -14.62
C LYS A 100 25.74 4.47 -13.30
N ILE A 101 24.59 5.12 -13.35
CA ILE A 101 23.77 5.39 -12.17
C ILE A 101 23.36 4.08 -11.48
N SER A 102 22.80 3.12 -12.23
CA SER A 102 22.42 1.82 -11.70
C SER A 102 23.60 1.03 -11.10
N THR A 103 24.80 1.18 -11.67
CA THR A 103 26.03 0.58 -11.13
C THR A 103 26.42 1.17 -9.78
N GLN A 104 26.24 2.48 -9.57
CA GLN A 104 26.50 3.13 -8.28
C GLN A 104 25.48 2.69 -7.22
N ILE A 105 24.20 2.65 -7.59
CA ILE A 105 23.12 2.16 -6.70
C ILE A 105 23.38 0.69 -6.31
N ASN A 106 23.88 -0.14 -7.24
CA ASN A 106 24.18 -1.55 -6.94
C ASN A 106 25.31 -1.76 -5.91
N ARG A 107 26.08 -0.71 -5.57
CA ARG A 107 27.17 -0.78 -4.60
C ARG A 107 26.72 -0.47 -3.17
N ILE A 108 25.46 -0.10 -2.97
CA ILE A 108 24.91 0.16 -1.63
C ILE A 108 24.94 -1.15 -0.83
N ARG A 109 25.42 -1.07 0.42
CA ARG A 109 25.53 -2.20 1.36
C ARG A 109 24.94 -1.79 2.69
N ALA A 110 24.46 -2.76 3.46
CA ALA A 110 23.97 -2.50 4.81
C ALA A 110 25.10 -1.96 5.71
N GLY A 111 24.75 -1.00 6.56
CA GLY A 111 25.59 -0.24 7.48
C GLY A 111 25.03 -0.27 8.91
N GLY A 112 25.23 0.80 9.67
CA GLY A 112 24.94 0.90 11.12
C GLY A 112 23.48 1.21 11.49
N CYS A 113 23.27 2.23 12.34
CA CYS A 113 21.94 2.60 12.86
C CYS A 113 21.09 3.38 11.83
N THR A 114 20.01 4.03 12.28
CA THR A 114 19.00 4.68 11.43
C THR A 114 18.82 6.16 11.77
N ASN A 115 19.51 7.04 11.05
CA ASN A 115 19.36 8.51 11.08
C ASN A 115 18.45 9.00 9.95
N LEU A 116 17.17 8.65 10.06
CA LEU A 116 16.14 8.97 9.06
C LEU A 116 16.07 10.47 8.77
N SER A 117 16.07 11.30 9.81
CA SER A 117 15.98 12.77 9.65
C SER A 117 17.14 13.35 8.85
N GLY A 118 18.37 12.89 9.10
CA GLY A 118 19.56 13.37 8.39
C GLY A 118 19.57 12.96 6.92
N GLY A 119 19.20 11.70 6.65
CA GLY A 119 19.09 11.18 5.28
C GLY A 119 18.03 11.93 4.48
N TRP A 120 16.83 12.06 5.04
CA TRP A 120 15.72 12.73 4.39
C TRP A 120 16.01 14.22 4.12
N LEU A 121 16.51 14.97 5.11
CA LEU A 121 16.84 16.39 4.93
C LEU A 121 17.95 16.60 3.89
N MET A 122 18.98 15.74 3.87
CA MET A 122 20.01 15.79 2.83
C MET A 122 19.42 15.51 1.44
N GLY A 123 18.43 14.62 1.33
CA GLY A 123 17.67 14.40 0.10
C GLY A 123 16.91 15.65 -0.35
N CYS A 124 16.20 16.32 0.57
CA CYS A 124 15.52 17.59 0.29
C CYS A 124 16.51 18.66 -0.19
N GLU A 125 17.68 18.79 0.43
CA GLU A 125 18.71 19.74 -0.01
C GLU A 125 19.25 19.42 -1.40
N CYS A 126 19.41 18.14 -1.74
CA CYS A 126 19.78 17.73 -3.10
C CYS A 126 18.75 18.18 -4.13
N VAL A 127 17.46 17.95 -3.87
CA VAL A 127 16.36 18.41 -4.73
C VAL A 127 16.38 19.93 -4.84
N LYS A 128 16.46 20.63 -3.70
CA LYS A 128 16.49 22.09 -3.63
C LYS A 128 17.61 22.70 -4.49
N SER A 129 18.77 22.07 -4.56
CA SER A 129 19.92 22.54 -5.36
C SER A 129 19.68 22.57 -6.87
N GLN A 130 18.68 21.84 -7.37
CA GLN A 130 18.29 21.79 -8.80
C GLN A 130 16.81 22.17 -8.99
N GLN A 131 16.22 22.79 -7.98
CA GLN A 131 14.80 23.13 -7.97
C GLN A 131 14.50 24.21 -9.00
N THR A 132 13.47 23.96 -9.80
CA THR A 132 12.89 24.92 -10.74
C THR A 132 11.38 24.74 -10.74
N GLU A 133 10.65 25.81 -11.07
CA GLU A 133 9.19 25.74 -11.24
C GLU A 133 8.80 24.88 -12.44
N GLU A 134 9.68 24.65 -13.41
CA GLU A 134 9.42 23.79 -14.57
C GLU A 134 9.49 22.28 -14.25
N ARG A 135 10.06 21.91 -13.08
CA ARG A 135 10.29 20.52 -12.69
C ARG A 135 9.43 20.09 -11.51
N LEU A 136 9.03 18.83 -11.54
CA LEU A 136 8.43 18.16 -10.39
C LEU A 136 9.53 17.77 -9.40
N ASN A 137 9.58 18.46 -8.26
CA ASN A 137 10.61 18.28 -7.23
C ASN A 137 10.14 17.24 -6.20
N ARG A 138 10.81 16.08 -6.17
CA ARG A 138 10.32 14.88 -5.46
C ARG A 138 11.41 14.19 -4.66
N VAL A 139 11.06 13.72 -3.47
CA VAL A 139 11.90 12.86 -2.62
C VAL A 139 11.19 11.53 -2.39
N LEU A 140 11.85 10.42 -2.66
CA LEU A 140 11.40 9.09 -2.28
C LEU A 140 12.23 8.60 -1.09
N LEU A 141 11.59 8.46 0.07
CA LEU A 141 12.21 7.96 1.29
C LEU A 141 11.92 6.47 1.49
N LEU A 142 12.95 5.64 1.41
CA LEU A 142 12.86 4.18 1.51
C LEU A 142 13.45 3.73 2.85
N THR A 143 12.67 3.10 3.73
CA THR A 143 13.14 2.68 5.06
C THR A 143 12.39 1.47 5.63
N ASP A 144 13.06 0.67 6.46
CA ASP A 144 12.44 -0.39 7.29
C ASP A 144 12.53 -0.12 8.80
N GLY A 145 13.07 1.04 9.17
CA GLY A 145 13.56 1.33 10.52
C GLY A 145 12.75 2.38 11.26
N GLN A 146 13.06 2.50 12.55
CA GLN A 146 12.57 3.59 13.41
C GLN A 146 13.56 4.75 13.37
N ALA A 147 13.06 5.99 13.45
CA ALA A 147 13.93 7.15 13.62
C ALA A 147 14.60 7.08 15.00
N ASN A 148 15.84 6.57 15.03
CA ASN A 148 16.57 6.28 16.27
C ASN A 148 17.69 7.29 16.54
N MET A 149 18.12 8.03 15.52
CA MET A 149 19.17 9.04 15.56
C MET A 149 18.72 10.34 14.87
N GLY A 150 19.25 11.48 15.32
CA GLY A 150 18.86 12.80 14.82
C GLY A 150 17.55 13.31 15.44
N ILE A 151 16.68 13.91 14.61
CA ILE A 151 15.34 14.31 15.04
C ILE A 151 14.44 13.08 15.04
N THR A 152 14.03 12.63 16.23
CA THR A 152 13.17 11.45 16.40
C THR A 152 11.74 11.81 16.83
N ASN A 153 11.47 13.08 17.13
CA ASN A 153 10.14 13.56 17.49
C ASN A 153 9.25 13.62 16.23
N PRO A 154 8.16 12.83 16.14
CA PRO A 154 7.27 12.83 14.98
C PRO A 154 6.72 14.22 14.64
N GLN A 155 6.27 14.99 15.64
CA GLN A 155 5.68 16.31 15.41
C GLN A 155 6.68 17.30 14.78
N ALA A 156 7.97 17.20 15.14
CA ALA A 156 9.00 18.02 14.55
C ALA A 156 9.23 17.63 13.07
N LEU A 157 9.27 16.33 12.78
CA LEU A 157 9.42 15.82 11.41
C LEU A 157 8.22 16.18 10.53
N THR A 158 7.00 16.00 11.02
CA THR A 158 5.76 16.40 10.32
C THR A 158 5.74 17.90 10.03
N LYS A 159 6.14 18.74 11.00
CA LYS A 159 6.24 20.19 10.78
C LYS A 159 7.28 20.53 9.70
N THR A 160 8.44 19.88 9.75
CA THR A 160 9.47 20.07 8.72
C THR A 160 9.00 19.59 7.35
N ALA A 161 8.22 18.51 7.29
CA ALA A 161 7.68 17.96 6.05
C ALA A 161 6.74 18.96 5.39
N LYS A 162 5.85 19.56 6.20
CA LYS A 162 4.99 20.67 5.75
C LYS A 162 5.79 21.86 5.21
N GLN A 163 6.86 22.26 5.90
CA GLN A 163 7.72 23.36 5.44
C GLN A 163 8.44 23.07 4.12
N GLN A 164 8.80 21.82 3.86
CA GLN A 164 9.40 21.41 2.58
C GLN A 164 8.34 21.37 1.47
N ALA A 165 7.11 20.92 1.78
CA ALA A 165 5.98 20.95 0.84
C ALA A 165 5.61 22.39 0.43
N GLU A 166 5.57 23.31 1.40
CA GLU A 166 5.37 24.76 1.16
C GLU A 166 6.48 25.36 0.29
N GLN A 167 7.67 24.74 0.27
CA GLN A 167 8.77 25.08 -0.64
C GLN A 167 8.70 24.33 -1.98
N GLY A 168 7.65 23.55 -2.24
CA GLY A 168 7.47 22.80 -3.49
C GLY A 168 8.22 21.46 -3.56
N ILE A 169 8.75 20.95 -2.44
CA ILE A 169 9.44 19.66 -2.35
C ILE A 169 8.52 18.63 -1.71
N ILE A 170 7.99 17.73 -2.54
CA ILE A 170 7.04 16.69 -2.11
C ILE A 170 7.78 15.39 -1.75
N THR A 171 7.42 14.77 -0.63
CA THR A 171 8.07 13.53 -0.14
C THR A 171 7.08 12.37 -0.12
N THR A 172 7.39 11.30 -0.84
CA THR A 172 6.72 10.00 -0.73
C THR A 172 7.57 9.07 0.14
N THR A 173 6.93 8.33 1.05
CA THR A 173 7.58 7.41 1.99
C THR A 173 7.24 5.95 1.67
N LEU A 174 8.23 5.06 1.73
CA LEU A 174 8.11 3.65 1.41
C LEU A 174 8.66 2.82 2.58
N GLY A 175 7.75 2.17 3.31
CA GLY A 175 8.05 1.34 4.47
C GLY A 175 8.26 -0.12 4.08
N PHE A 176 9.42 -0.69 4.40
CA PHE A 176 9.75 -2.09 4.13
C PHE A 176 9.60 -2.97 5.37
N GLY A 177 8.97 -4.13 5.22
CA GLY A 177 8.86 -5.12 6.31
C GLY A 177 8.08 -4.61 7.53
N THR A 178 8.21 -5.25 8.69
CA THR A 178 7.30 -5.00 9.83
C THR A 178 7.89 -4.11 10.92
N ASN A 179 9.09 -3.55 10.75
CA ASN A 179 9.83 -2.95 11.87
C ASN A 179 9.91 -1.42 11.86
N PHE A 180 9.36 -0.75 10.83
CA PHE A 180 9.30 0.71 10.77
C PHE A 180 8.18 1.29 11.62
N ASN A 181 8.14 2.61 11.80
CA ASN A 181 6.99 3.31 12.40
C ASN A 181 6.06 3.82 11.28
N GLU A 182 4.93 3.15 11.06
CA GLU A 182 3.99 3.48 9.99
C GLU A 182 3.31 4.84 10.20
N ASP A 183 2.98 5.19 11.44
CA ASP A 183 2.31 6.46 11.73
C ASP A 183 3.25 7.63 11.43
N LEU A 184 4.54 7.50 11.76
CA LEU A 184 5.54 8.52 11.40
C LEU A 184 5.68 8.70 9.88
N LEU A 185 5.76 7.60 9.12
CA LEU A 185 5.95 7.69 7.67
C LEU A 185 4.71 8.23 6.95
N ILE A 186 3.52 7.87 7.43
CA ILE A 186 2.25 8.42 6.97
C ILE A 186 2.19 9.92 7.28
N ASP A 187 2.51 10.33 8.52
CA ASP A 187 2.47 11.74 8.91
C ASP A 187 3.45 12.59 8.09
N ILE A 188 4.65 12.05 7.77
CA ILE A 188 5.60 12.72 6.88
C ILE A 188 5.04 12.83 5.47
N ALA A 189 4.50 11.76 4.90
CA ALA A 189 3.95 11.77 3.55
C ALA A 189 2.78 12.75 3.42
N ASP A 190 1.81 12.69 4.33
CA ASP A 190 0.63 13.57 4.32
C ASP A 190 1.01 15.03 4.51
N ALA A 191 1.94 15.33 5.42
CA ALA A 191 2.43 16.69 5.61
C ALA A 191 3.29 17.18 4.43
N ALA A 192 4.01 16.27 3.76
CA ALA A 192 4.81 16.60 2.59
C ALA A 192 3.99 16.67 1.28
N GLY A 193 2.69 16.36 1.30
CA GLY A 193 1.84 16.27 0.11
C GLY A 193 2.16 15.09 -0.81
N GLY A 194 2.90 14.09 -0.33
CA GLY A 194 3.26 12.89 -1.07
C GLY A 194 2.44 11.67 -0.66
N ASN A 195 2.92 10.48 -1.01
CA ASN A 195 2.24 9.22 -0.73
C ASN A 195 3.00 8.37 0.30
N PHE A 196 2.29 7.49 1.01
CA PHE A 196 2.90 6.40 1.78
C PHE A 196 2.62 5.06 1.11
N TYR A 197 3.58 4.15 1.15
CA TYR A 197 3.42 2.77 0.70
C TYR A 197 4.04 1.76 1.67
N PHE A 198 3.28 0.74 2.02
CA PHE A 198 3.80 -0.42 2.74
C PHE A 198 4.20 -1.55 1.79
N ILE A 199 5.47 -1.96 1.86
CA ILE A 199 6.04 -3.07 1.09
C ILE A 199 6.24 -4.29 1.99
N GLN A 200 5.36 -5.28 1.85
CA GLN A 200 5.42 -6.55 2.60
C GLN A 200 6.35 -7.58 1.93
N SER A 201 6.36 -7.63 0.60
CA SER A 201 7.05 -8.64 -0.19
C SER A 201 7.84 -8.03 -1.37
N PRO A 202 8.77 -8.79 -1.99
CA PRO A 202 9.45 -8.35 -3.20
C PRO A 202 8.52 -7.94 -4.34
N ASP A 203 7.43 -8.69 -4.55
CA ASP A 203 6.49 -8.42 -5.64
C ASP A 203 5.73 -7.11 -5.36
N ASP A 204 5.36 -6.87 -4.11
CA ASP A 204 4.74 -5.60 -3.70
C ASP A 204 5.65 -4.41 -3.97
N ALA A 205 6.97 -4.57 -3.78
CA ALA A 205 7.94 -3.51 -3.98
C ALA A 205 7.86 -3.03 -5.43
N VAL A 206 8.10 -3.93 -6.39
CA VAL A 206 8.12 -3.59 -7.83
C VAL A 206 6.83 -2.90 -8.25
N ASP A 207 5.68 -3.38 -7.77
CA ASP A 207 4.38 -2.77 -8.06
C ASP A 207 4.21 -1.39 -7.41
N VAL A 208 4.59 -1.19 -6.14
CA VAL A 208 4.59 0.15 -5.50
C VAL A 208 5.39 1.14 -6.35
N TYR A 209 6.63 0.78 -6.72
CA TYR A 209 7.48 1.71 -7.47
C TYR A 209 6.93 2.02 -8.84
N ARG A 210 6.39 1.02 -9.53
CA ARG A 210 5.71 1.22 -10.82
C ARG A 210 4.55 2.19 -10.68
N ILE A 211 3.70 2.02 -9.66
CA ILE A 211 2.55 2.87 -9.39
C ILE A 211 2.98 4.30 -9.06
N GLU A 212 3.96 4.48 -8.18
CA GLU A 212 4.46 5.81 -7.82
C GLU A 212 5.09 6.51 -9.02
N LEU A 213 5.92 5.81 -9.80
CA LEU A 213 6.52 6.38 -11.00
C LEU A 213 5.46 6.75 -12.05
N GLU A 214 4.48 5.88 -12.28
CA GLU A 214 3.36 6.17 -13.18
C GLU A 214 2.60 7.42 -12.70
N SER A 215 2.39 7.56 -11.39
CA SER A 215 1.81 8.78 -10.79
C SER A 215 2.68 10.00 -11.07
N LEU A 216 3.97 9.96 -10.72
CA LEU A 216 4.90 11.08 -10.91
C LEU A 216 5.06 11.51 -12.38
N THR A 217 4.94 10.58 -13.32
CA THR A 217 5.10 10.85 -14.76
C THR A 217 3.80 11.25 -15.46
N SER A 218 2.65 11.11 -14.79
CA SER A 218 1.33 11.42 -15.32
C SER A 218 0.65 12.62 -14.64
N VAL A 219 1.40 13.44 -13.90
CA VAL A 219 0.86 14.68 -13.32
C VAL A 219 0.39 15.61 -14.43
N VAL A 220 -0.90 15.93 -14.41
CA VAL A 220 -1.56 16.82 -15.40
C VAL A 220 -1.99 18.15 -14.79
N ALA A 221 -2.17 18.19 -13.47
CA ALA A 221 -2.38 19.40 -12.72
C ALA A 221 -1.77 19.28 -11.32
N GLU A 222 -1.27 20.38 -10.78
CA GLU A 222 -0.67 20.48 -9.45
C GLU A 222 -1.50 21.36 -8.54
N ASN A 223 -1.34 21.12 -7.24
CA ASN A 223 -1.89 21.97 -6.19
C ASN A 223 -3.40 22.24 -6.37
N LEU A 224 -4.17 21.19 -6.69
CA LEU A 224 -5.62 21.29 -6.78
C LEU A 224 -6.17 21.67 -5.41
N THR A 225 -6.77 22.86 -5.33
CA THR A 225 -7.47 23.37 -4.16
C THR A 225 -8.95 23.49 -4.51
N VAL A 226 -9.82 22.97 -3.64
CA VAL A 226 -11.27 23.02 -3.78
C VAL A 226 -11.84 23.91 -2.68
N THR A 227 -12.62 24.91 -3.06
CA THR A 227 -13.37 25.76 -2.14
C THR A 227 -14.86 25.45 -2.27
N LEU A 228 -15.45 24.98 -1.17
CA LEU A 228 -16.88 24.67 -1.10
C LEU A 228 -17.64 25.89 -0.60
N HIS A 229 -18.62 26.35 -1.39
CA HIS A 229 -19.56 27.40 -1.03
C HIS A 229 -20.96 26.79 -0.89
N PRO A 230 -21.31 26.18 0.26
CA PRO A 230 -22.64 25.61 0.47
C PRO A 230 -23.72 26.71 0.49
N GLU A 231 -24.93 26.39 0.04
CA GLU A 231 -26.07 27.27 0.32
C GLU A 231 -26.24 27.44 1.83
N PRO A 232 -26.68 28.61 2.34
CA PRO A 232 -26.66 28.94 3.78
C PRO A 232 -27.38 27.93 4.70
N SER A 233 -28.28 27.13 4.15
CA SER A 233 -29.07 26.14 4.89
C SER A 233 -28.47 24.73 4.86
N VAL A 234 -27.56 24.45 3.91
CA VAL A 234 -26.92 23.15 3.73
C VAL A 234 -25.71 23.05 4.66
N GLN A 235 -25.60 21.94 5.38
CA GLN A 235 -24.45 21.66 6.23
C GLN A 235 -23.57 20.59 5.59
N ILE A 236 -22.27 20.84 5.53
CA ILE A 236 -21.28 19.79 5.25
C ILE A 236 -21.06 19.05 6.57
N SER A 237 -21.62 17.84 6.70
CA SER A 237 -21.48 17.06 7.93
C SER A 237 -20.08 16.44 8.01
N GLU A 238 -19.59 15.92 6.90
CA GLU A 238 -18.26 15.29 6.83
C GLU A 238 -17.61 15.49 5.45
N VAL A 239 -16.33 15.85 5.43
CA VAL A 239 -15.43 15.51 4.31
C VAL A 239 -14.98 14.08 4.57
N LEU A 240 -15.07 13.14 3.63
CA LEU A 240 -14.79 11.70 3.85
C LEU A 240 -13.33 11.28 3.53
N ASN A 241 -12.62 12.03 2.70
CA ASN A 241 -11.19 11.81 2.43
C ASN A 241 -10.29 12.29 3.58
N ASN A 242 -8.98 12.03 3.51
CA ASN A 242 -7.99 12.53 4.50
C ASN A 242 -7.28 13.82 4.03
N TYR A 243 -7.92 14.58 3.13
CA TYR A 243 -7.36 15.85 2.66
C TYR A 243 -7.32 16.90 3.77
N GLN A 244 -6.31 17.76 3.72
CA GLN A 244 -6.19 18.88 4.63
C GLN A 244 -7.27 19.92 4.29
N SER A 245 -8.12 20.24 5.26
CA SER A 245 -9.16 21.26 5.12
C SER A 245 -8.94 22.41 6.10
N THR A 246 -9.13 23.64 5.63
CA THR A 246 -9.19 24.84 6.45
C THR A 246 -10.54 25.51 6.26
N THR A 247 -11.19 25.90 7.35
CA THR A 247 -12.43 26.67 7.29
C THR A 247 -12.10 28.16 7.28
N GLN A 248 -12.53 28.88 6.24
CA GLN A 248 -12.41 30.33 6.14
C GLN A 248 -13.81 30.96 6.08
N GLY A 249 -14.35 31.36 7.23
CA GLY A 249 -15.72 31.85 7.32
C GLY A 249 -16.73 30.72 7.10
N GLU A 250 -17.63 30.88 6.12
CA GLU A 250 -18.60 29.84 5.71
C GLU A 250 -18.05 28.90 4.62
N ALA A 251 -16.91 29.25 4.00
CA ALA A 251 -16.30 28.46 2.95
C ALA A 251 -15.28 27.44 3.51
N TRP A 252 -15.26 26.27 2.88
CA TRP A 252 -14.29 25.21 3.21
C TRP A 252 -13.26 25.11 2.09
N GLU A 253 -12.00 25.36 2.42
CA GLU A 253 -10.89 25.20 1.50
C GLU A 253 -10.19 23.86 1.76
N ILE A 254 -10.04 23.04 0.73
CA ILE A 254 -9.51 21.68 0.83
C ILE A 254 -8.41 21.51 -0.22
N LEU A 255 -7.20 21.20 0.24
CA LEU A 255 -6.07 20.91 -0.64
C LEU A 255 -6.06 19.43 -1.01
N LEU A 256 -6.34 19.13 -2.28
CA LEU A 256 -6.31 17.78 -2.83
C LEU A 256 -4.91 17.41 -3.33
N GLY A 257 -4.08 18.40 -3.68
CA GLY A 257 -2.72 18.19 -4.20
C GLY A 257 -2.71 17.86 -5.69
N ASP A 258 -1.77 17.02 -6.12
CA ASP A 258 -1.60 16.71 -7.55
C ASP A 258 -2.73 15.82 -8.11
N VAL A 259 -3.04 16.05 -9.38
CA VAL A 259 -3.97 15.29 -10.21
C VAL A 259 -3.18 14.57 -11.29
N TYR A 260 -3.46 13.27 -11.42
CA TYR A 260 -2.75 12.37 -12.32
C TYR A 260 -3.66 11.96 -13.48
N GLN A 261 -3.09 11.67 -14.65
CA GLN A 261 -3.86 11.21 -15.81
C GLN A 261 -4.44 9.80 -15.59
N VAL A 262 -3.75 9.01 -14.77
CA VAL A 262 -4.03 7.58 -14.54
C VAL A 262 -5.05 7.31 -13.42
N GLU A 263 -5.43 8.33 -12.66
CA GLU A 263 -6.47 8.21 -11.62
C GLU A 263 -7.25 9.51 -11.47
N ALA A 264 -8.56 9.40 -11.21
CA ALA A 264 -9.33 10.58 -10.85
C ALA A 264 -9.00 11.01 -9.42
N LYS A 265 -8.87 12.31 -9.20
CA LYS A 265 -8.86 12.85 -7.84
C LYS A 265 -10.30 12.96 -7.36
N GLN A 266 -10.62 12.39 -6.20
CA GLN A 266 -12.00 12.33 -5.70
C GLN A 266 -12.12 13.02 -4.36
N LEU A 267 -13.09 13.93 -4.23
CA LEU A 267 -13.51 14.50 -2.96
C LEU A 267 -14.93 14.03 -2.66
N ALA A 268 -15.06 13.18 -1.65
CA ALA A 268 -16.34 12.70 -1.16
C ALA A 268 -16.75 13.47 0.09
N LEU A 269 -18.02 13.89 0.10
CA LEU A 269 -18.65 14.68 1.15
C LEU A 269 -19.93 14.00 1.59
N GLN A 270 -20.27 14.15 2.85
CA GLN A 270 -21.62 13.94 3.34
C GLN A 270 -22.22 15.30 3.71
N LEU A 271 -23.44 15.52 3.25
CA LEU A 271 -24.19 16.76 3.40
C LEU A 271 -25.49 16.48 4.14
N LEU A 272 -25.89 17.40 5.01
CA LEU A 272 -27.21 17.45 5.59
C LEU A 272 -28.00 18.57 4.92
N ILE A 273 -29.04 18.19 4.17
CA ILE A 273 -29.91 19.11 3.45
C ILE A 273 -31.19 19.29 4.28
N PRO A 274 -31.51 20.51 4.72
CA PRO A 274 -32.70 20.75 5.52
C PRO A 274 -33.97 20.62 4.65
N PRO A 275 -35.15 20.49 5.29
CA PRO A 275 -36.43 20.39 4.61
C PRO A 275 -36.66 21.49 3.57
N GLN A 276 -36.86 21.08 2.31
CA GLN A 276 -37.16 22.01 1.21
C GLN A 276 -38.66 22.09 0.96
N LYS A 277 -39.18 23.31 0.78
CA LYS A 277 -40.62 23.54 0.60
C LYS A 277 -41.09 23.51 -0.85
N ASN A 278 -40.20 23.88 -1.77
CA ASN A 278 -40.56 24.08 -3.17
C ASN A 278 -39.99 22.94 -4.00
N PRO A 279 -40.82 22.26 -4.83
CA PRO A 279 -40.32 21.28 -5.77
C PRO A 279 -39.54 21.97 -6.91
N GLY A 280 -38.62 21.23 -7.52
CA GLY A 280 -37.76 21.70 -8.62
C GLY A 280 -36.26 21.59 -8.31
N PRO A 281 -35.41 22.13 -9.19
CA PRO A 281 -33.96 22.12 -8.97
C PRO A 281 -33.60 23.01 -7.78
N PHE A 282 -32.77 22.48 -6.89
CA PHE A 282 -32.19 23.16 -5.74
C PHE A 282 -30.67 23.08 -5.82
N THR A 283 -30.00 24.22 -5.90
CA THR A 283 -28.54 24.27 -5.78
C THR A 283 -28.17 23.99 -4.33
N ILE A 284 -27.29 23.02 -4.10
CA ILE A 284 -26.82 22.61 -2.77
C ILE A 284 -25.57 23.41 -2.39
N ALA A 285 -24.66 23.57 -3.35
CA ALA A 285 -23.40 24.26 -3.17
C ALA A 285 -22.85 24.72 -4.53
N THR A 286 -22.01 25.75 -4.53
CA THR A 286 -21.10 26.05 -5.64
C THR A 286 -19.71 25.58 -5.27
N ILE A 287 -19.11 24.76 -6.13
CA ILE A 287 -17.76 24.25 -5.94
C ILE A 287 -16.82 25.06 -6.81
N GLU A 288 -15.89 25.77 -6.19
CA GLU A 288 -14.78 26.40 -6.89
C GLU A 288 -13.55 25.49 -6.79
N TYR A 289 -12.78 25.38 -7.86
CA TYR A 289 -11.52 24.65 -7.84
C TYR A 289 -10.45 25.37 -8.64
N GLN A 290 -9.24 25.38 -8.08
CA GLN A 290 -8.07 26.06 -8.62
C GLN A 290 -6.91 25.07 -8.73
N TYR A 291 -6.13 25.15 -9.80
CA TYR A 291 -4.99 24.27 -10.04
C TYR A 291 -3.95 24.91 -10.95
N GLN A 292 -2.74 24.37 -10.93
CA GLN A 292 -1.67 24.76 -11.86
C GLN A 292 -1.51 23.69 -12.94
N THR A 293 -1.36 24.11 -14.19
CA THR A 293 -1.11 23.19 -15.31
C THR A 293 -0.22 23.85 -16.36
N THR A 294 0.36 23.05 -17.26
CA THR A 294 1.20 23.56 -18.35
C THR A 294 0.38 23.68 -19.62
N ILE A 295 0.28 24.90 -20.15
CA ILE A 295 -0.38 25.20 -21.43
C ILE A 295 0.66 25.93 -22.28
N ASP A 296 0.94 25.41 -23.48
CA ASP A 296 1.95 25.95 -24.40
C ASP A 296 3.33 26.17 -23.72
N ASP A 297 3.84 25.14 -23.03
CA ASP A 297 5.10 25.15 -22.27
C ASP A 297 5.19 26.20 -21.14
N ASN A 298 4.08 26.84 -20.76
CA ASN A 298 4.02 27.80 -19.66
C ASN A 298 3.11 27.31 -18.54
N ILE A 299 3.53 27.52 -17.30
CA ILE A 299 2.72 27.20 -16.11
C ILE A 299 1.66 28.28 -15.96
N GLN A 300 0.40 27.86 -15.91
CA GLN A 300 -0.75 28.74 -15.73
C GLN A 300 -1.58 28.24 -14.54
N GLN A 301 -2.13 29.20 -13.79
CA GLN A 301 -3.14 28.93 -12.77
C GLN A 301 -4.53 29.01 -13.41
N VAL A 302 -5.31 27.96 -13.29
CA VAL A 302 -6.67 27.85 -13.80
C VAL A 302 -7.62 27.82 -12.61
N SER A 303 -8.76 28.53 -12.73
CA SER A 303 -9.83 28.56 -11.75
C SER A 303 -11.16 28.34 -12.47
N GLU A 304 -11.95 27.39 -11.98
CA GLU A 304 -13.25 27.00 -12.54
C GLU A 304 -14.27 26.78 -11.41
N GLN A 305 -15.56 26.79 -11.76
CA GLN A 305 -16.65 26.59 -10.82
C GLN A 305 -17.72 25.67 -11.40
N ILE A 306 -18.32 24.84 -10.54
CA ILE A 306 -19.45 23.97 -10.87
C ILE A 306 -20.54 24.05 -9.79
N PRO A 307 -21.80 24.35 -10.15
CA PRO A 307 -22.92 24.26 -9.21
C PRO A 307 -23.33 22.79 -9.02
N VAL A 308 -23.50 22.38 -7.77
CA VAL A 308 -24.07 21.08 -7.41
C VAL A 308 -25.57 21.26 -7.21
N VAL A 309 -26.36 20.64 -8.07
CA VAL A 309 -27.83 20.76 -8.07
C VAL A 309 -28.47 19.40 -7.83
N ILE A 310 -29.52 19.37 -7.01
CA ILE A 310 -30.41 18.23 -6.79
C ILE A 310 -31.85 18.58 -7.13
N THR A 311 -32.67 17.58 -7.42
CA THR A 311 -34.12 17.78 -7.62
C THR A 311 -34.86 17.60 -6.29
N VAL A 312 -35.77 18.51 -5.96
CA VAL A 312 -36.72 18.36 -4.87
C VAL A 312 -38.07 17.96 -5.45
N GLY A 313 -38.66 16.87 -4.94
CA GLY A 313 -39.94 16.35 -5.40
C GLY A 313 -40.83 15.87 -4.26
N SER A 314 -41.95 15.24 -4.58
CA SER A 314 -42.85 14.65 -3.58
C SER A 314 -42.20 13.43 -2.89
N ALA A 315 -42.70 13.07 -1.71
CA ALA A 315 -42.26 11.86 -0.99
C ALA A 315 -42.51 10.57 -1.80
N GLU A 316 -43.61 10.52 -2.56
CA GLU A 316 -43.91 9.38 -3.44
C GLU A 316 -42.89 9.25 -4.57
N GLU A 317 -42.49 10.36 -5.19
CA GLU A 317 -41.44 10.36 -6.22
C GLU A 317 -40.09 9.95 -5.62
N ALA A 318 -39.71 10.55 -4.49
CA ALA A 318 -38.44 10.24 -3.82
C ALA A 318 -38.34 8.75 -3.44
N SER A 319 -39.42 8.14 -2.95
CA SER A 319 -39.43 6.72 -2.57
C SER A 319 -39.24 5.74 -3.73
N ARG A 320 -39.44 6.19 -4.99
CA ARG A 320 -39.24 5.38 -6.20
C ARG A 320 -37.86 5.56 -6.81
N ILE A 321 -37.09 6.55 -6.36
CA ILE A 321 -35.73 6.79 -6.85
C ILE A 321 -34.80 5.84 -6.12
N GLU A 322 -34.18 4.95 -6.89
CA GLU A 322 -33.13 4.09 -6.39
C GLU A 322 -31.87 4.90 -6.11
N ALA A 323 -31.17 4.54 -5.04
CA ALA A 323 -29.90 5.17 -4.70
C ALA A 323 -28.82 4.79 -5.72
N ASP A 324 -27.89 5.70 -5.97
CA ASP A 324 -26.71 5.41 -6.77
C ASP A 324 -25.76 4.50 -5.97
N MET A 325 -25.75 3.23 -6.35
CA MET A 325 -24.97 2.18 -5.67
C MET A 325 -23.46 2.41 -5.81
N LEU A 326 -22.98 3.07 -6.87
CA LEU A 326 -21.55 3.36 -7.02
C LEU A 326 -21.12 4.46 -6.04
N VAL A 327 -21.96 5.50 -5.88
CA VAL A 327 -21.71 6.56 -4.88
C VAL A 327 -21.71 5.95 -3.48
N LEU A 328 -22.72 5.14 -3.15
CA LEU A 328 -22.81 4.49 -1.84
C LEU A 328 -21.67 3.52 -1.56
N GLU A 329 -21.21 2.76 -2.57
CA GLU A 329 -20.04 1.90 -2.44
C GLU A 329 -18.80 2.73 -2.09
N GLN A 330 -18.51 3.77 -2.87
CA GLN A 330 -17.32 4.59 -2.72
C GLN A 330 -17.30 5.35 -1.38
N THR A 331 -18.42 5.96 -0.98
CA THR A 331 -18.49 6.63 0.32
C THR A 331 -18.43 5.64 1.48
N SER A 332 -18.98 4.44 1.33
CA SER A 332 -18.84 3.38 2.33
C SER A 332 -17.40 2.91 2.49
N GLN A 333 -16.64 2.75 1.40
CA GLN A 333 -15.22 2.41 1.47
C GLN A 333 -14.41 3.46 2.26
N LEU A 334 -14.67 4.75 2.03
CA LEU A 334 -14.04 5.84 2.79
C LEU A 334 -14.42 5.83 4.28
N LYS A 335 -15.72 5.64 4.59
CA LYS A 335 -16.20 5.50 5.98
C LYS A 335 -15.56 4.31 6.68
N ILE A 336 -15.47 3.16 6.01
CA ILE A 336 -14.79 1.95 6.50
C ILE A 336 -13.31 2.25 6.82
N ALA A 337 -12.59 2.94 5.93
CA ALA A 337 -11.20 3.30 6.15
C ALA A 337 -10.99 4.21 7.38
N ARG A 338 -11.90 5.16 7.62
CA ARG A 338 -11.88 5.99 8.84
C ARG A 338 -12.09 5.18 10.10
N LEU A 339 -13.10 4.32 10.09
CA LEU A 339 -13.44 3.46 11.22
C LEU A 339 -12.32 2.47 11.53
N LYS A 340 -11.62 1.98 10.50
CA LYS A 340 -10.40 1.17 10.69
C LYS A 340 -9.33 1.96 11.46
N ASN A 341 -9.05 3.21 11.09
CA ASN A 341 -8.10 4.06 11.82
C ASN A 341 -8.55 4.32 13.27
N GLU A 342 -9.83 4.58 13.49
CA GLU A 342 -10.39 4.76 14.84
C GLU A 342 -10.23 3.50 15.69
N ALA A 343 -10.58 2.34 15.14
CA ALA A 343 -10.45 1.05 15.82
C ALA A 343 -8.99 0.73 16.17
N ILE A 344 -8.03 1.05 15.29
CA ILE A 344 -6.59 0.95 15.60
C ILE A 344 -6.25 1.85 16.79
N ALA A 345 -6.65 3.13 16.75
CA ALA A 345 -6.35 4.07 17.82
C ALA A 345 -6.99 3.69 19.17
N MET A 346 -8.18 3.07 19.15
CA MET A 346 -8.84 2.51 20.33
C MET A 346 -8.09 1.28 20.85
N ALA A 347 -7.67 0.37 19.96
CA ALA A 347 -6.90 -0.82 20.31
C ALA A 347 -5.53 -0.46 20.92
N ASP A 348 -4.84 0.55 20.37
CA ASP A 348 -3.57 1.06 20.91
C ASP A 348 -3.74 1.64 22.34
N ARG A 349 -4.92 2.19 22.64
CA ARG A 349 -5.32 2.65 23.99
C ARG A 349 -5.82 1.52 24.91
N GLY A 350 -5.83 0.27 24.43
CA GLY A 350 -6.28 -0.91 25.17
C GLY A 350 -7.80 -1.12 25.19
N GLN A 351 -8.57 -0.36 24.41
CA GLN A 351 -10.03 -0.41 24.30
C GLN A 351 -10.46 -1.46 23.28
N TYR A 352 -10.07 -2.72 23.50
CA TYR A 352 -10.20 -3.78 22.50
C TYR A 352 -11.66 -4.17 22.18
N LYS A 353 -12.55 -4.13 23.18
CA LYS A 353 -13.95 -4.53 22.97
C LYS A 353 -14.69 -3.47 22.18
N GLU A 354 -14.53 -2.23 22.59
CA GLU A 354 -15.12 -1.05 21.97
C GLU A 354 -14.62 -0.91 20.52
N ALA A 355 -13.31 -1.10 20.28
CA ALA A 355 -12.75 -1.13 18.93
C ALA A 355 -13.38 -2.20 18.03
N ALA A 356 -13.62 -3.40 18.57
CA ALA A 356 -14.26 -4.48 17.81
C ALA A 356 -15.76 -4.21 17.57
N GLU A 357 -16.45 -3.60 18.53
CA GLU A 357 -17.86 -3.20 18.41
C GLU A 357 -18.05 -2.13 17.34
N VAL A 358 -17.16 -1.13 17.24
CA VAL A 358 -17.20 -0.12 16.15
C VAL A 358 -17.15 -0.78 14.78
N LEU A 359 -16.23 -1.73 14.55
CA LEU A 359 -16.12 -2.44 13.27
C LEU A 359 -17.36 -3.31 12.98
N ARG A 360 -17.95 -3.95 13.99
CA ARG A 360 -19.15 -4.78 13.83
C ARG A 360 -20.40 -3.96 13.56
N SER A 361 -20.55 -2.80 14.21
CA SER A 361 -21.64 -1.87 13.94
C SER A 361 -21.63 -1.41 12.48
N GLN A 362 -20.44 -1.17 11.91
CA GLN A 362 -20.32 -0.84 10.49
C GLN A 362 -20.76 -1.99 9.57
N VAL A 363 -20.42 -3.22 9.93
CA VAL A 363 -20.86 -4.41 9.19
C VAL A 363 -22.39 -4.51 9.18
N ASP A 364 -23.04 -4.27 10.32
CA ASP A 364 -24.50 -4.27 10.42
C ASP A 364 -25.14 -3.15 9.59
N GLU A 365 -24.54 -1.96 9.58
CA GLU A 365 -25.01 -0.84 8.74
C GLU A 365 -24.92 -1.18 7.25
N LEU A 366 -23.79 -1.71 6.78
CA LEU A 366 -23.59 -2.09 5.37
C LEU A 366 -24.57 -3.17 4.92
N LYS A 367 -24.85 -4.16 5.78
CA LYS A 367 -25.87 -5.20 5.53
C LYS A 367 -27.28 -4.62 5.49
N SER A 368 -27.60 -3.67 6.38
CA SER A 368 -28.92 -3.02 6.41
C SER A 368 -29.23 -2.22 5.14
N LYS A 369 -28.20 -1.67 4.50
CA LYS A 369 -28.28 -0.94 3.22
C LYS A 369 -28.18 -1.85 1.99
N LEU A 370 -28.17 -3.17 2.16
CA LEU A 370 -27.99 -4.17 1.09
C LEU A 370 -26.69 -4.00 0.28
N LEU A 371 -25.71 -3.27 0.82
CA LEU A 371 -24.41 -3.05 0.16
C LEU A 371 -23.55 -4.32 0.17
N ASN A 372 -23.86 -5.29 1.04
CA ASN A 372 -23.24 -6.61 1.04
C ASN A 372 -23.52 -7.44 -0.25
N GLU A 373 -24.41 -6.97 -1.12
CA GLU A 373 -24.61 -7.52 -2.46
C GLU A 373 -23.63 -6.94 -3.50
N ILE A 374 -22.79 -5.98 -3.12
CA ILE A 374 -21.65 -5.52 -3.93
C ILE A 374 -20.42 -6.31 -3.50
N PHE A 375 -19.73 -6.96 -4.44
CA PHE A 375 -18.62 -7.87 -4.13
C PHE A 375 -17.49 -7.18 -3.33
N GLU A 376 -17.07 -5.98 -3.72
CA GLU A 376 -15.99 -5.27 -3.02
C GLU A 376 -16.40 -4.86 -1.60
N VAL A 377 -17.67 -4.53 -1.35
CA VAL A 377 -18.18 -4.29 0.02
C VAL A 377 -18.28 -5.59 0.81
N ALA A 378 -18.68 -6.69 0.17
CA ALA A 378 -18.72 -8.00 0.81
C ALA A 378 -17.31 -8.48 1.25
N GLU A 379 -16.28 -8.13 0.47
CA GLU A 379 -14.87 -8.32 0.84
C GLU A 379 -14.45 -7.49 2.05
N GLU A 380 -14.85 -6.21 2.08
CA GLU A 380 -14.60 -5.33 3.22
C GLU A 380 -15.31 -5.80 4.49
N ILE A 381 -16.56 -6.28 4.39
CA ILE A 381 -17.29 -6.87 5.53
C ILE A 381 -16.53 -8.05 6.12
N ALA A 382 -16.08 -8.99 5.28
CA ALA A 382 -15.33 -10.15 5.74
C ALA A 382 -14.01 -9.75 6.42
N GLN A 383 -13.39 -8.65 5.94
CA GLN A 383 -12.17 -8.11 6.54
C GLN A 383 -12.43 -7.39 7.87
N LEU A 384 -13.51 -6.62 7.98
CA LEU A 384 -13.93 -5.98 9.22
C LEU A 384 -14.20 -7.00 10.32
N GLU A 385 -14.93 -8.08 9.99
CA GLU A 385 -15.18 -9.19 10.91
C GLU A 385 -13.88 -9.87 11.35
N TYR A 386 -12.94 -10.09 10.42
CA TYR A 386 -11.61 -10.63 10.70
C TYR A 386 -10.81 -9.76 11.68
N TYR A 387 -10.72 -8.45 11.44
CA TYR A 387 -10.00 -7.54 12.33
C TYR A 387 -10.69 -7.38 13.67
N ALA A 388 -12.02 -7.27 13.71
CA ALA A 388 -12.80 -7.20 14.95
C ALA A 388 -12.51 -8.41 15.84
N GLN A 389 -12.51 -9.62 15.28
CA GLN A 389 -12.18 -10.84 16.03
C GLN A 389 -10.73 -10.83 16.55
N ARG A 390 -9.76 -10.36 15.77
CA ARG A 390 -8.35 -10.31 16.20
C ARG A 390 -8.13 -9.26 17.27
N ILE A 391 -8.72 -8.06 17.13
CA ILE A 391 -8.63 -6.97 18.09
C ILE A 391 -9.20 -7.41 19.43
N GLU A 392 -10.43 -7.95 19.44
CA GLU A 392 -11.10 -8.41 20.66
C GLU A 392 -10.29 -9.49 21.39
N ASN A 393 -9.67 -10.41 20.63
CA ASN A 393 -8.82 -11.47 21.17
C ASN A 393 -7.39 -11.03 21.49
N ARG A 394 -7.05 -9.73 21.35
CA ARG A 394 -5.69 -9.18 21.56
C ARG A 394 -4.62 -9.86 20.70
N LYS A 395 -5.01 -10.21 19.48
CA LYS A 395 -4.16 -10.85 18.45
C LYS A 395 -3.90 -9.92 17.27
N LEU A 396 -4.10 -8.61 17.41
CA LEU A 396 -3.63 -7.66 16.39
C LEU A 396 -2.10 -7.54 16.54
N ASP A 397 -1.36 -8.24 15.68
CA ASP A 397 0.10 -8.12 15.63
C ASP A 397 0.52 -6.91 14.79
N SER A 398 1.81 -6.56 14.84
CA SER A 398 2.34 -5.40 14.12
C SER A 398 2.09 -5.48 12.61
N ALA A 399 2.17 -6.68 12.02
CA ALA A 399 1.89 -6.86 10.59
C ALA A 399 0.42 -6.56 10.26
N SER A 400 -0.51 -7.09 11.05
CA SER A 400 -1.95 -6.86 10.88
C SER A 400 -2.33 -5.39 11.09
N ARG A 401 -1.72 -4.72 12.08
CA ARG A 401 -1.90 -3.28 12.31
C ARG A 401 -1.42 -2.46 11.13
N LYS A 402 -0.21 -2.74 10.63
CA LYS A 402 0.37 -2.08 9.45
C LYS A 402 -0.46 -2.28 8.19
N GLU A 403 -0.94 -3.51 7.96
CA GLU A 403 -1.84 -3.81 6.84
C GLU A 403 -3.13 -2.98 6.93
N MET A 404 -3.78 -2.99 8.09
CA MET A 404 -5.01 -2.24 8.32
C MET A 404 -4.80 -0.73 8.19
N ARG A 405 -3.64 -0.22 8.62
CA ARG A 405 -3.25 1.19 8.48
C ARG A 405 -2.95 1.57 7.03
N ASP A 406 -2.19 0.76 6.31
CA ASP A 406 -1.87 0.97 4.89
C ASP A 406 -3.15 0.97 4.03
N GLN A 407 -4.03 -0.02 4.19
CA GLN A 407 -5.30 -0.07 3.44
C GLN A 407 -6.17 1.16 3.72
N SER A 408 -6.26 1.58 4.99
CA SER A 408 -7.02 2.77 5.35
C SER A 408 -6.41 4.02 4.72
N TYR A 409 -5.08 4.14 4.75
CA TYR A 409 -4.35 5.23 4.11
C TYR A 409 -4.59 5.29 2.60
N GLN A 410 -4.43 4.17 1.89
CA GLN A 410 -4.62 4.13 0.44
C GLN A 410 -6.05 4.54 0.06
N THR A 411 -7.06 3.96 0.73
CA THR A 411 -8.47 4.28 0.44
C THR A 411 -8.80 5.75 0.69
N LEU A 412 -8.22 6.38 1.71
CA LEU A 412 -8.53 7.78 2.04
C LEU A 412 -7.86 8.80 1.13
N ASN A 413 -6.74 8.45 0.50
CA ASN A 413 -5.89 9.38 -0.26
C ASN A 413 -5.88 9.12 -1.77
N ARG A 414 -6.17 7.90 -2.23
CA ARG A 414 -6.00 7.45 -3.62
C ARG A 414 -7.24 6.75 -4.15
N SER A 415 -7.54 6.94 -5.43
CA SER A 415 -8.68 6.29 -6.12
C SER A 415 -8.21 5.31 -7.20
N ARG A 416 -7.10 4.59 -6.93
CA ARG A 416 -6.58 3.57 -7.83
C ARG A 416 -7.04 2.17 -7.46
N ASP A 417 -7.57 1.45 -8.44
CA ASP A 417 -8.04 0.07 -8.24
C ASP A 417 -6.91 -0.91 -7.92
N ASP A 418 -5.69 -0.67 -8.42
CA ASP A 418 -4.50 -1.45 -8.12
C ASP A 418 -3.91 -1.16 -6.72
N LEU A 419 -4.39 -0.11 -6.04
CA LEU A 419 -4.06 0.19 -4.64
C LEU A 419 -5.11 -0.29 -3.63
N LYS A 420 -6.38 -0.43 -4.05
CA LYS A 420 -7.44 -0.97 -3.19
C LYS A 420 -7.02 -2.34 -2.64
N LEU A 421 -7.26 -2.60 -1.35
CA LEU A 421 -7.07 -3.93 -0.74
C LEU A 421 -5.67 -4.55 -0.93
N ARG A 422 -4.62 -3.74 -1.12
CA ARG A 422 -3.23 -4.19 -1.16
C ARG A 422 -2.78 -4.79 0.18
N GLY A 423 -1.69 -5.56 0.12
CA GLY A 423 -1.05 -6.12 1.30
C GLY A 423 -1.87 -7.16 2.03
N SER A 424 -2.85 -7.79 1.37
CA SER A 424 -3.63 -8.87 2.00
C SER A 424 -2.68 -9.99 2.37
N THR A 425 -2.45 -10.17 3.68
CA THR A 425 -1.67 -11.31 4.18
C THR A 425 -2.24 -12.58 3.56
N ALA A 426 -1.40 -13.32 2.82
CA ALA A 426 -1.81 -14.61 2.29
C ALA A 426 -2.27 -15.46 3.46
N GLY A 427 -3.53 -15.89 3.40
CA GLY A 427 -4.07 -16.84 4.35
C GLY A 427 -3.27 -18.14 4.30
N ASN A 428 -3.35 -18.92 5.37
CA ASN A 428 -2.68 -20.22 5.40
C ASN A 428 -3.69 -21.35 5.16
N ALA A 429 -3.67 -21.91 3.94
CA ALA A 429 -4.52 -23.04 3.60
C ALA A 429 -4.10 -24.34 4.31
N ASP A 430 -2.89 -24.43 4.88
CA ASP A 430 -2.42 -25.59 5.66
C ASP A 430 -3.24 -25.79 6.94
N SER A 431 -3.99 -24.78 7.38
CA SER A 431 -4.89 -24.90 8.53
C SER A 431 -6.17 -25.69 8.23
N LEU A 432 -6.47 -25.93 6.96
CA LEU A 432 -7.67 -26.67 6.54
C LEU A 432 -7.42 -28.17 6.49
N GLU A 433 -8.51 -28.92 6.66
CA GLU A 433 -8.53 -30.35 6.35
C GLU A 433 -8.18 -30.59 4.88
N ALA A 434 -7.27 -31.53 4.62
CA ALA A 434 -6.84 -31.88 3.28
C ALA A 434 -7.62 -33.10 2.75
N VAL A 435 -8.21 -32.96 1.57
CA VAL A 435 -8.96 -34.02 0.87
C VAL A 435 -8.34 -34.27 -0.49
N SER A 436 -8.40 -35.51 -0.99
CA SER A 436 -7.85 -35.89 -2.30
C SER A 436 -8.90 -36.06 -3.40
N THR A 437 -10.18 -35.99 -3.04
CA THR A 437 -11.30 -36.05 -3.97
C THR A 437 -12.25 -34.89 -3.73
N ALA A 438 -12.96 -34.50 -4.78
CA ALA A 438 -13.99 -33.46 -4.72
C ALA A 438 -15.38 -34.05 -4.40
N GLU A 439 -15.48 -35.24 -3.79
CA GLU A 439 -16.74 -36.00 -3.68
C GLU A 439 -17.92 -35.16 -3.19
N GLY A 440 -18.80 -34.77 -4.12
CA GLY A 440 -20.00 -33.96 -3.86
C GLY A 440 -19.77 -32.46 -3.62
N GLY A 441 -18.51 -31.99 -3.60
CA GLY A 441 -18.15 -30.59 -3.39
C GLY A 441 -17.81 -29.83 -4.67
N ILE A 442 -17.85 -28.50 -4.56
CA ILE A 442 -17.60 -27.57 -5.65
C ILE A 442 -16.15 -27.08 -5.57
N LEU A 443 -15.44 -27.17 -6.68
CA LEU A 443 -14.05 -26.77 -6.75
C LEU A 443 -13.93 -25.27 -7.00
N VAL A 444 -13.14 -24.61 -6.15
CA VAL A 444 -12.74 -23.22 -6.34
C VAL A 444 -11.22 -23.11 -6.27
N LYS A 445 -10.66 -22.15 -7.00
CA LYS A 445 -9.20 -21.92 -7.01
C LYS A 445 -8.89 -20.47 -6.70
N CYS A 446 -7.82 -20.28 -5.93
CA CYS A 446 -7.29 -18.97 -5.59
C CYS A 446 -6.21 -18.55 -6.58
N PHE A 447 -6.32 -17.34 -7.11
CA PHE A 447 -5.43 -16.74 -8.11
C PHE A 447 -4.93 -15.39 -7.60
N ARG A 448 -3.71 -15.01 -8.01
CA ARG A 448 -3.23 -13.64 -7.84
C ARG A 448 -3.53 -12.84 -9.10
N GLU A 449 -4.25 -11.73 -8.93
CA GLU A 449 -4.64 -10.83 -10.01
C GLU A 449 -4.48 -9.38 -9.51
N GLY A 450 -3.63 -8.59 -10.17
CA GLY A 450 -3.36 -7.21 -9.78
C GLY A 450 -2.91 -7.06 -8.31
N GLY A 451 -2.07 -7.99 -7.82
CA GLY A 451 -1.61 -8.02 -6.42
C GLY A 451 -2.60 -8.61 -5.41
N LYS A 452 -3.86 -8.87 -5.80
CA LYS A 452 -4.93 -9.38 -4.92
C LYS A 452 -5.12 -10.89 -5.06
N LEU A 453 -5.49 -11.55 -3.96
CA LEU A 453 -5.96 -12.94 -3.98
C LEU A 453 -7.47 -13.00 -4.28
N ARG A 454 -7.82 -13.48 -5.47
CA ARG A 454 -9.20 -13.70 -5.92
C ARG A 454 -9.50 -15.19 -5.97
N VAL A 455 -10.74 -15.57 -5.65
CA VAL A 455 -11.20 -16.96 -5.71
C VAL A 455 -12.28 -17.06 -6.77
N ARG A 456 -12.19 -18.05 -7.66
CA ARG A 456 -13.17 -18.30 -8.74
C ARG A 456 -13.54 -19.78 -8.76
N VAL A 457 -14.78 -20.07 -9.17
CA VAL A 457 -15.26 -21.44 -9.32
C VAL A 457 -14.61 -22.07 -10.56
N ILE A 458 -14.13 -23.30 -10.44
CA ILE A 458 -13.54 -24.08 -11.55
C ILE A 458 -14.34 -25.34 -11.89
N SER A 459 -15.36 -25.69 -11.09
CA SER A 459 -16.34 -26.72 -11.44
C SER A 459 -17.22 -26.29 -12.61
N GLU A 460 -17.65 -27.25 -13.42
CA GLU A 460 -18.61 -27.03 -14.50
C GLU A 460 -19.98 -26.56 -13.96
N GLY A 461 -20.70 -25.79 -14.78
CA GLY A 461 -22.04 -25.27 -14.43
C GLY A 461 -22.04 -23.91 -13.73
N TYR A 462 -20.87 -23.32 -13.47
CA TYR A 462 -20.71 -22.00 -12.85
C TYR A 462 -20.07 -21.00 -13.82
N ASN A 463 -20.32 -19.71 -13.61
CA ASN A 463 -19.64 -18.66 -14.35
C ASN A 463 -18.22 -18.47 -13.81
N SER A 464 -17.21 -18.82 -14.62
CA SER A 464 -15.80 -18.72 -14.23
C SER A 464 -15.29 -17.30 -14.05
N GLU A 465 -16.00 -16.29 -14.57
CA GLU A 465 -15.63 -14.88 -14.42
C GLU A 465 -16.10 -14.29 -13.08
N PHE A 466 -17.03 -14.96 -12.39
CA PHE A 466 -17.54 -14.48 -11.11
C PHE A 466 -16.55 -14.76 -9.99
N ASN A 467 -16.27 -13.72 -9.21
CA ASN A 467 -15.52 -13.87 -7.98
C ASN A 467 -16.36 -14.62 -6.93
N VAL A 468 -15.67 -15.29 -6.01
CA VAL A 468 -16.27 -15.99 -4.86
C VAL A 468 -15.89 -15.24 -3.59
N GLN A 469 -16.88 -14.76 -2.84
CA GLN A 469 -16.70 -14.31 -1.47
C GLN A 469 -16.26 -15.53 -0.65
N PHE A 470 -14.99 -15.49 -0.22
CA PHE A 470 -14.30 -16.62 0.37
C PHE A 470 -13.49 -16.19 1.60
N PRO A 471 -13.40 -16.96 2.69
CA PRO A 471 -12.71 -16.47 3.89
C PRO A 471 -11.24 -16.09 3.63
N ARG A 472 -10.87 -14.84 3.93
CA ARG A 472 -9.53 -14.30 3.59
C ARG A 472 -8.38 -15.04 4.27
N GLY A 473 -8.55 -15.37 5.55
CA GLY A 473 -7.50 -15.98 6.38
C GLY A 473 -7.00 -17.35 5.92
N ILE A 474 -7.65 -17.96 4.92
CA ILE A 474 -7.27 -19.25 4.33
C ILE A 474 -6.92 -19.17 2.84
N ARG A 475 -7.01 -17.99 2.21
CA ARG A 475 -6.70 -17.81 0.78
C ARG A 475 -5.20 -17.93 0.55
N GLN A 476 -4.81 -18.85 -0.31
CA GLN A 476 -3.42 -19.07 -0.69
C GLN A 476 -3.34 -19.24 -2.19
N GLU A 477 -2.46 -18.46 -2.82
CA GLU A 477 -2.29 -18.47 -4.28
C GLU A 477 -2.02 -19.88 -4.83
N GLY A 478 -2.69 -20.21 -5.93
CA GLY A 478 -2.55 -21.50 -6.61
C GLY A 478 -3.28 -22.66 -5.93
N VAL A 479 -3.72 -22.50 -4.68
CA VAL A 479 -4.43 -23.54 -3.94
C VAL A 479 -5.85 -23.72 -4.47
N THR A 480 -6.25 -24.99 -4.60
CA THR A 480 -7.60 -25.41 -4.94
C THR A 480 -8.31 -25.90 -3.69
N TYR A 481 -9.57 -25.55 -3.53
CA TYR A 481 -10.40 -25.88 -2.39
C TYR A 481 -11.64 -26.64 -2.85
N VAL A 482 -12.13 -27.51 -1.98
CA VAL A 482 -13.44 -28.16 -2.10
C VAL A 482 -14.38 -27.43 -1.14
N VAL A 483 -15.44 -26.84 -1.69
CA VAL A 483 -16.46 -26.10 -0.94
C VAL A 483 -17.75 -26.91 -0.96
N GLU A 484 -18.44 -26.99 0.16
CA GLU A 484 -19.71 -27.70 0.28
C GLU A 484 -20.80 -27.08 -0.60
N GLU A 485 -20.93 -25.75 -0.59
CA GLU A 485 -21.97 -25.07 -1.35
C GLU A 485 -21.50 -23.71 -1.90
N ILE A 486 -21.97 -23.37 -3.10
CA ILE A 486 -21.81 -22.06 -3.73
C ILE A 486 -23.18 -21.46 -4.01
N GLN A 487 -23.45 -20.28 -3.45
CA GLN A 487 -24.69 -19.54 -3.65
C GLN A 487 -24.44 -18.29 -4.51
N LEU A 488 -25.32 -18.01 -5.46
CA LEU A 488 -25.27 -16.78 -6.24
C LEU A 488 -25.73 -15.60 -5.38
N SER A 489 -25.08 -14.43 -5.49
CA SER A 489 -25.50 -13.22 -4.81
C SER A 489 -26.91 -12.79 -5.24
N ALA A 490 -27.61 -12.00 -4.42
CA ALA A 490 -29.00 -11.64 -4.69
C ALA A 490 -29.14 -10.81 -5.97
N ASN A 491 -28.10 -10.02 -6.29
CA ASN A 491 -28.01 -9.26 -7.54
C ASN A 491 -27.37 -10.03 -8.71
N GLY A 492 -27.00 -11.31 -8.52
CA GLY A 492 -26.47 -12.16 -9.58
C GLY A 492 -25.06 -11.84 -10.06
N SER A 493 -24.26 -11.08 -9.30
CA SER A 493 -22.95 -10.57 -9.73
C SER A 493 -21.73 -11.34 -9.22
N PHE A 494 -21.85 -12.12 -8.14
CA PHE A 494 -20.76 -12.93 -7.59
C PHE A 494 -21.29 -14.14 -6.81
N TYR A 495 -20.39 -15.01 -6.38
CA TYR A 495 -20.71 -16.23 -5.63
C TYR A 495 -20.31 -16.13 -4.15
N ARG A 496 -21.00 -16.86 -3.28
CA ARG A 496 -20.67 -17.00 -1.85
C ARG A 496 -20.34 -18.45 -1.53
N ALA A 497 -19.18 -18.68 -0.94
CA ALA A 497 -18.83 -20.00 -0.41
C ALA A 497 -19.45 -20.22 0.97
N THR A 498 -20.28 -21.26 1.09
CA THR A 498 -20.94 -21.64 2.34
C THR A 498 -20.61 -23.09 2.71
N GLY A 499 -20.82 -23.43 3.99
CA GLY A 499 -20.54 -24.76 4.52
C GLY A 499 -19.04 -25.06 4.73
N LYS A 500 -18.69 -26.34 4.73
CA LYS A 500 -17.33 -26.82 4.96
C LYS A 500 -16.41 -26.48 3.79
N ILE A 501 -15.22 -25.98 4.11
CA ILE A 501 -14.15 -25.70 3.13
C ILE A 501 -12.96 -26.61 3.46
N CYS A 502 -12.53 -27.40 2.47
CA CYS A 502 -11.37 -28.27 2.57
C CYS A 502 -10.33 -27.88 1.52
N ARG A 503 -9.05 -28.16 1.77
CA ARG A 503 -7.99 -28.01 0.77
C ARG A 503 -7.91 -29.26 -0.09
N LEU A 504 -7.92 -29.10 -1.41
CA LEU A 504 -7.69 -30.23 -2.33
C LEU A 504 -6.18 -30.49 -2.47
N VAL A 505 -5.77 -31.74 -2.27
CA VAL A 505 -4.38 -32.22 -2.42
C VAL A 505 -4.32 -33.46 -3.30
N GLU A 506 -3.13 -33.83 -3.78
CA GLU A 506 -2.96 -35.08 -4.52
C GLU A 506 -3.23 -36.31 -3.63
N PRO A 507 -3.78 -37.40 -4.20
CA PRO A 507 -3.97 -38.66 -3.48
C PRO A 507 -2.71 -39.11 -2.74
N GLY A 508 -2.85 -39.42 -1.44
CA GLY A 508 -1.73 -39.84 -0.58
C GLY A 508 -1.00 -38.70 0.14
N LYS A 509 -1.30 -37.42 -0.13
CA LYS A 509 -0.80 -36.25 0.61
C LYS A 509 -1.79 -35.68 1.65
N GLU A 510 -2.85 -36.42 1.96
CA GLU A 510 -3.93 -36.00 2.89
C GLU A 510 -3.45 -35.81 4.34
N LYS A 511 -2.38 -36.51 4.76
CA LYS A 511 -1.82 -36.39 6.11
C LYS A 511 -0.86 -35.20 6.21
N ALA A 512 -1.42 -34.01 6.36
CA ALA A 512 -0.69 -32.85 6.88
C ALA A 512 -1.63 -31.93 7.69
N VAL A 513 -2.19 -32.45 8.80
CA VAL A 513 -2.64 -31.60 9.91
C VAL A 513 -1.64 -31.77 11.05
N THR A 514 -0.45 -31.19 10.90
CA THR A 514 0.33 -30.83 12.08
C THR A 514 -0.10 -29.43 12.47
N THR A 515 -0.81 -29.34 13.59
CA THR A 515 -1.08 -28.12 14.35
C THR A 515 0.23 -27.52 14.89
N GLU A 516 1.13 -27.11 14.00
CA GLU A 516 2.13 -26.11 14.36
C GLU A 516 1.47 -24.75 14.18
N LYS A 517 1.06 -24.16 15.32
CA LYS A 517 0.82 -22.73 15.42
C LYS A 517 1.87 -22.01 14.58
N GLY A 518 1.42 -21.15 13.66
CA GLY A 518 2.26 -20.12 13.05
C GLY A 518 2.82 -19.20 14.12
N LYS A 519 3.82 -19.69 14.87
CA LYS A 519 4.94 -18.86 15.25
C LYS A 519 5.60 -18.55 13.91
N SER A 520 5.94 -17.28 13.67
CA SER A 520 7.09 -16.96 12.84
C SER A 520 8.14 -18.02 13.17
N GLN A 521 8.40 -18.96 12.25
CA GLN A 521 9.31 -20.05 12.54
C GLN A 521 10.61 -19.33 12.87
N LYS A 522 10.97 -19.31 14.16
CA LYS A 522 12.32 -18.96 14.57
C LYS A 522 13.15 -20.04 13.91
N LEU A 523 13.63 -19.74 12.70
CA LEU A 523 14.61 -20.57 12.05
C LEU A 523 15.70 -20.77 13.10
N ALA A 524 16.03 -22.02 13.37
CA ALA A 524 17.14 -22.31 14.25
C ALA A 524 18.42 -21.89 13.52
N ALA A 525 19.44 -21.50 14.27
CA ALA A 525 20.77 -21.30 13.68
C ALA A 525 21.13 -22.55 12.88
N ALA A 526 21.54 -22.35 11.64
CA ALA A 526 21.76 -23.43 10.69
C ALA A 526 22.78 -24.42 11.27
N LYS A 527 22.39 -25.69 11.28
CA LYS A 527 23.22 -26.81 11.72
C LYS A 527 23.32 -27.81 10.57
N ALA A 528 24.48 -28.44 10.44
CA ALA A 528 24.67 -29.55 9.52
C ALA A 528 25.03 -30.80 10.33
N THR A 529 24.17 -31.81 10.26
CA THR A 529 24.39 -33.15 10.83
C THR A 529 24.94 -34.04 9.72
N GLY A 530 26.19 -33.82 9.31
CA GLY A 530 26.80 -34.52 8.17
C GLY A 530 28.01 -33.81 7.58
N GLY A 531 28.61 -34.40 6.55
CA GLY A 531 29.65 -33.78 5.72
C GLY A 531 29.07 -32.89 4.62
N LEU A 532 29.94 -32.33 3.77
CA LEU A 532 29.52 -31.55 2.59
C LEU A 532 28.63 -32.36 1.62
N GLU A 533 28.87 -33.66 1.53
CA GLU A 533 28.20 -34.58 0.61
C GLU A 533 26.73 -34.86 0.99
N ASP A 534 26.36 -34.61 2.25
CA ASP A 534 25.01 -34.82 2.77
C ASP A 534 24.09 -33.61 2.52
N LEU A 535 24.61 -32.54 1.91
CA LEU A 535 23.83 -31.34 1.60
C LEU A 535 23.02 -31.56 0.31
N GLU A 536 21.74 -31.19 0.37
CA GLU A 536 20.85 -31.15 -0.79
C GLU A 536 21.45 -30.24 -1.88
N PRO A 537 21.66 -30.75 -3.12
CA PRO A 537 22.16 -29.94 -4.23
C PRO A 537 21.04 -29.08 -4.83
N VAL A 538 21.36 -27.84 -5.16
CA VAL A 538 20.49 -26.90 -5.88
C VAL A 538 21.23 -26.28 -7.06
N ASP A 539 20.50 -25.92 -8.11
CA ASP A 539 21.00 -25.29 -9.34
C ASP A 539 20.77 -23.77 -9.37
N THR A 540 19.94 -23.25 -8.48
CA THR A 540 19.62 -21.82 -8.35
C THR A 540 19.65 -21.36 -6.90
N VAL A 541 19.92 -20.07 -6.69
CA VAL A 541 19.92 -19.45 -5.35
C VAL A 541 18.50 -19.20 -4.84
N GLY A 542 17.56 -18.93 -5.75
CA GLY A 542 16.18 -18.58 -5.42
C GLY A 542 16.09 -17.44 -4.40
N ASP A 543 15.30 -17.66 -3.35
CA ASP A 543 15.13 -16.73 -2.23
C ASP A 543 16.20 -16.83 -1.14
N GLY A 544 17.15 -17.75 -1.28
CA GLY A 544 18.20 -17.98 -0.28
C GLY A 544 19.34 -16.97 -0.36
N VAL A 545 20.24 -17.08 0.62
CA VAL A 545 21.46 -16.28 0.76
C VAL A 545 22.66 -17.13 0.41
N LEU A 546 23.48 -16.60 -0.49
CA LEU A 546 24.67 -17.24 -1.01
C LEU A 546 25.85 -17.02 -0.04
N ILE A 547 26.47 -18.14 0.34
CA ILE A 547 27.67 -18.17 1.19
C ILE A 547 28.79 -18.84 0.41
N GLN A 548 29.99 -18.27 0.47
CA GLN A 548 31.20 -18.87 -0.08
C GLN A 548 32.22 -19.12 1.03
N CYS A 549 32.87 -20.28 0.99
CA CYS A 549 34.03 -20.54 1.83
C CYS A 549 35.32 -20.14 1.10
N ILE A 550 36.01 -19.13 1.63
CA ILE A 550 37.23 -18.54 1.07
C ILE A 550 38.39 -18.76 2.05
N LYS A 551 39.56 -19.07 1.51
CA LYS A 551 40.79 -19.22 2.30
C LYS A 551 41.41 -17.85 2.55
N GLU A 552 41.46 -17.46 3.82
CA GLU A 552 42.11 -16.23 4.27
C GLU A 552 43.31 -16.58 5.16
N LYS A 553 44.51 -16.30 4.67
CA LYS A 553 45.78 -16.72 5.32
C LYS A 553 45.76 -18.23 5.56
N SER A 554 45.83 -18.66 6.82
CA SER A 554 45.82 -20.08 7.23
C SER A 554 44.44 -20.60 7.65
N LYS A 555 43.36 -19.83 7.49
CA LYS A 555 42.01 -20.20 7.98
C LYS A 555 40.97 -20.17 6.86
N LEU A 556 40.12 -21.20 6.82
CA LEU A 556 38.94 -21.23 5.95
C LEU A 556 37.77 -20.47 6.59
N ARG A 557 37.36 -19.37 5.96
CA ARG A 557 36.28 -18.49 6.42
C ARG A 557 35.07 -18.65 5.51
N ALA A 558 33.89 -18.69 6.10
CA ALA A 558 32.65 -18.57 5.35
C ALA A 558 32.28 -17.08 5.30
N ARG A 559 31.91 -16.59 4.12
CA ARG A 559 31.51 -15.22 3.83
C ARG A 559 30.16 -15.22 3.14
N VAL A 560 29.33 -14.23 3.45
CA VAL A 560 28.12 -13.99 2.68
C VAL A 560 28.52 -13.25 1.42
N VAL A 561 28.15 -13.80 0.26
CA VAL A 561 28.50 -13.25 -1.05
C VAL A 561 27.27 -12.77 -1.83
N SER A 562 26.07 -12.87 -1.24
CA SER A 562 24.87 -12.24 -1.78
C SER A 562 24.91 -10.71 -1.62
N ASP A 563 24.29 -10.04 -2.60
CA ASP A 563 24.06 -8.60 -2.55
C ASP A 563 23.26 -8.18 -1.30
N GLY A 564 23.56 -6.99 -0.78
CA GLY A 564 22.92 -6.44 0.42
C GLY A 564 23.54 -6.88 1.76
N TYR A 565 24.60 -7.70 1.75
CA TYR A 565 25.35 -8.11 2.94
C TYR A 565 26.79 -7.57 2.91
N ASN A 566 27.39 -7.37 4.09
CA ASN A 566 28.78 -6.97 4.24
C ASN A 566 29.72 -8.18 4.02
N PRO A 567 30.55 -8.18 2.96
CA PRO A 567 31.38 -9.34 2.63
C PRO A 567 32.52 -9.57 3.64
N ASP A 568 32.88 -8.59 4.45
CA ASP A 568 33.97 -8.69 5.42
C ASP A 568 33.52 -9.32 6.75
N PHE A 569 32.20 -9.38 6.99
CA PHE A 569 31.65 -9.95 8.21
C PHE A 569 31.91 -11.45 8.29
N ASN A 570 32.28 -11.92 9.48
CA ASN A 570 32.37 -13.36 9.73
C ASN A 570 30.97 -13.93 9.84
N ILE A 571 30.70 -15.08 9.22
CA ILE A 571 29.45 -15.80 9.46
C ILE A 571 29.65 -17.02 10.37
N ARG A 572 28.73 -17.20 11.31
CA ARG A 572 28.59 -18.39 12.13
C ARG A 572 27.97 -19.52 11.29
N PHE A 573 28.84 -20.16 10.51
CA PHE A 573 28.50 -21.25 9.61
C PHE A 573 29.09 -22.58 10.10
N PRO A 574 28.43 -23.75 9.94
CA PRO A 574 28.94 -25.03 10.43
C PRO A 574 30.33 -25.33 9.84
N ARG A 575 31.28 -25.77 10.68
CA ARG A 575 32.68 -25.97 10.27
C ARG A 575 32.90 -27.27 9.49
N ASN A 576 32.13 -28.30 9.81
CA ASN A 576 32.18 -29.64 9.25
C ASN A 576 31.86 -29.71 7.75
N ILE A 577 31.14 -28.73 7.21
CA ILE A 577 30.75 -28.70 5.80
C ILE A 577 31.58 -27.73 4.97
N ARG A 578 32.49 -26.93 5.57
CA ARG A 578 33.22 -25.88 4.87
C ARG A 578 34.25 -26.49 3.92
N ALA A 579 34.16 -26.14 2.65
CA ALA A 579 35.12 -26.51 1.63
C ALA A 579 35.48 -25.29 0.78
N GLU A 580 36.78 -25.12 0.50
CA GLU A 580 37.30 -23.98 -0.27
C GLU A 580 36.66 -23.92 -1.65
N GLY A 581 36.18 -22.73 -2.04
CA GLY A 581 35.56 -22.49 -3.35
C GLY A 581 34.10 -22.95 -3.48
N VAL A 582 33.57 -23.69 -2.50
CA VAL A 582 32.18 -24.17 -2.55
C VAL A 582 31.19 -23.07 -2.19
N LEU A 583 30.10 -23.04 -2.97
CA LEU A 583 28.96 -22.16 -2.77
C LEU A 583 27.82 -22.90 -2.05
N TYR A 584 27.22 -22.22 -1.09
CA TYR A 584 26.11 -22.71 -0.29
C TYR A 584 24.95 -21.74 -0.38
N VAL A 585 23.74 -22.26 -0.37
CA VAL A 585 22.51 -21.48 -0.23
C VAL A 585 21.95 -21.76 1.16
N VAL A 586 21.74 -20.71 1.95
CA VAL A 586 21.01 -20.81 3.23
C VAL A 586 19.70 -20.06 3.14
N ASP A 587 18.70 -20.47 3.91
CA ASP A 587 17.38 -19.82 3.84
C ASP A 587 17.43 -18.35 4.28
N GLU A 588 18.22 -18.05 5.32
CA GLU A 588 18.35 -16.69 5.83
C GLU A 588 19.72 -16.46 6.48
N VAL A 589 20.17 -15.21 6.44
CA VAL A 589 21.30 -14.72 7.23
C VAL A 589 20.85 -13.48 8.00
N ARG A 590 21.11 -13.47 9.31
CA ARG A 590 20.86 -12.30 10.18
C ARG A 590 22.15 -11.81 10.81
N GLU A 591 22.23 -10.52 11.07
CA GLU A 591 23.32 -9.93 11.83
C GLU A 591 23.27 -10.37 13.30
N SER A 592 24.43 -10.58 13.91
CA SER A 592 24.53 -10.87 15.34
C SER A 592 24.21 -9.62 16.16
N ALA A 593 23.80 -9.81 17.42
CA ALA A 593 23.42 -8.72 18.32
C ALA A 593 24.54 -7.69 18.59
N ASP A 594 25.80 -8.01 18.29
CA ASP A 594 26.95 -7.12 18.43
C ASP A 594 27.29 -6.34 17.13
N GLY A 595 26.54 -6.53 16.05
CA GLY A 595 26.68 -5.80 14.79
C GLY A 595 27.98 -6.07 14.03
N LYS A 596 28.66 -7.20 14.27
CA LYS A 596 30.01 -7.48 13.72
C LYS A 596 30.15 -8.83 13.03
N SER A 597 29.08 -9.62 13.00
CA SER A 597 29.08 -10.94 12.39
C SER A 597 27.69 -11.33 11.90
N TYR A 598 27.61 -12.39 11.13
CA TYR A 598 26.39 -12.97 10.65
C TYR A 598 26.12 -14.33 11.29
N ILE A 599 24.86 -14.73 11.35
CA ILE A 599 24.42 -16.06 11.75
C ILE A 599 23.54 -16.59 10.62
N SER A 600 23.90 -17.74 10.06
CA SER A 600 23.05 -18.45 9.09
C SER A 600 21.90 -19.14 9.81
N TYR A 601 20.72 -19.13 9.20
CA TYR A 601 19.48 -19.69 9.71
C TYR A 601 18.80 -20.56 8.66
N GLY A 602 18.10 -21.60 9.11
CA GLY A 602 17.38 -22.52 8.24
C GLY A 602 18.25 -23.62 7.62
N LYS A 603 17.79 -24.18 6.50
CA LYS A 603 18.46 -25.24 5.77
C LYS A 603 19.71 -24.72 5.06
N ILE A 604 20.71 -25.59 4.92
CA ILE A 604 21.92 -25.35 4.13
C ILE A 604 21.88 -26.28 2.94
N ARG A 605 21.98 -25.72 1.75
CA ARG A 605 21.98 -26.43 0.46
C ARG A 605 23.28 -26.14 -0.26
N ARG A 606 23.77 -27.09 -1.06
CA ARG A 606 24.99 -26.91 -1.87
C ARG A 606 24.60 -26.39 -3.24
N LEU A 607 25.12 -25.24 -3.65
CA LEU A 607 24.91 -24.74 -5.00
C LEU A 607 25.83 -25.48 -5.96
N LEU A 608 25.26 -26.09 -7.00
CA LEU A 608 26.01 -26.65 -8.11
C LEU A 608 26.44 -25.50 -9.04
N GLN A 609 27.74 -25.47 -9.38
CA GLN A 609 28.32 -24.50 -10.32
C GLN A 609 28.26 -25.02 -11.75
#